data_AF-A0A1H2WD57-F1
#
_entry.id   AF-A0A1H2WD57-F1
#
_cell.length_a   1.000
_cell.length_b   1.000
_cell.length_c   1.000
_cell.angle_alpha   90.00
_cell.angle_beta   90.00
_cell.angle_gamma   90.00
#
_symmetry.space_group_name_H-M   'P 1'
#
loop_
_entity.id
_entity.type
_entity.pdbx_description
1 polymer ?
#
loop_
_entity_poly.entity_id
_entity_poly.type
_entity_poly.pdbx_seq_one_letter_code
_entity_poly.pdbx_strand_id
1 'polypeptide(L)'
;MAICALSGNIADLGMVPIDKARILFQPISEGVSVSGGSVILPKPLSVTTDAHGDFSVNIVTGVYEVAPISVGASVQPIVVTVPAVASANLAALIGAASPPELSLAEQAAFDSVQASIVSVGAAADALTSEQGAATSAGSAEADRLLAQAARVGAVDAQTGSEAARDDAVDACDQIEGNSVWYLADDADSVTLGVGDQVIVAEASGPYPSVTLAFLT
;
A
#
# COMPACT_ATOMS: atom_id res chain seq x y z
N MET A 1 11.11 -32.28 43.25
CA MET A 1 10.15 -32.31 42.13
C MET A 1 10.94 -32.30 40.84
N ALA A 2 10.70 -33.23 39.91
CA ALA A 2 11.38 -33.21 38.63
C ALA A 2 10.66 -32.22 37.69
N ILE A 3 11.42 -31.42 36.96
CA ILE A 3 10.93 -30.62 35.85
C ILE A 3 11.20 -31.43 34.60
N CYS A 4 10.17 -31.62 33.77
CA CYS A 4 10.26 -32.31 32.50
C CYS A 4 10.15 -31.28 31.37
N ALA A 5 11.11 -31.30 30.45
CA ALA A 5 11.01 -30.57 29.19
C ALA A 5 10.05 -31.32 28.26
N LEU A 6 8.82 -30.84 28.16
CA LEU A 6 7.80 -31.39 27.29
C LEU A 6 7.85 -30.69 25.93
N SER A 7 7.98 -31.46 24.86
CA SER A 7 7.98 -30.95 23.48
C SER A 7 6.87 -31.59 22.66
N GLY A 8 6.46 -30.92 21.59
CA GLY A 8 5.48 -31.47 20.65
C GLY A 8 5.29 -30.55 19.45
N ASN A 9 4.46 -30.99 18.51
CA ASN A 9 4.08 -30.26 17.32
C ASN A 9 2.55 -30.19 17.20
N ILE A 10 2.02 -29.07 16.71
CA ILE A 10 0.60 -28.90 16.39
C ILE A 10 0.46 -28.63 14.89
N ALA A 11 -0.31 -29.49 14.24
CA ALA A 11 -0.71 -29.37 12.84
C ALA A 11 -2.22 -29.47 12.70
N ASP A 12 -2.75 -28.94 11.59
CA ASP A 12 -4.16 -29.09 11.22
C ASP A 12 -4.47 -30.48 10.62
N LEU A 13 -5.72 -30.71 10.20
CA LEU A 13 -6.13 -31.97 9.57
C LEU A 13 -5.43 -32.25 8.23
N GLY A 14 -4.86 -31.23 7.59
CA GLY A 14 -4.05 -31.34 6.38
C GLY A 14 -2.57 -31.59 6.67
N MET A 15 -2.20 -31.86 7.93
CA MET A 15 -0.81 -31.98 8.39
C MET A 15 0.00 -30.68 8.16
N VAL A 16 -0.68 -29.53 8.07
CA VAL A 16 -0.03 -28.22 7.95
C VAL A 16 0.25 -27.69 9.35
N PRO A 17 1.51 -27.32 9.68
CA PRO A 17 1.84 -26.78 10.99
C PRO A 17 1.12 -25.46 11.26
N ILE A 18 0.68 -25.25 12.50
CA ILE A 18 -0.06 -24.05 12.89
C ILE A 18 0.86 -23.08 13.65
N ASP A 19 1.21 -21.95 13.02
CA ASP A 19 1.93 -20.84 13.66
C ASP A 19 1.08 -20.20 14.77
N LYS A 20 1.71 -19.89 15.91
CA LYS A 20 1.10 -19.20 17.06
C LYS A 20 -0.13 -19.89 17.66
N ALA A 21 -0.25 -21.21 17.50
CA ALA A 21 -1.25 -21.97 18.22
C ALA A 21 -0.98 -21.89 19.72
N ARG A 22 -1.99 -21.53 20.52
CA ARG A 22 -1.86 -21.47 21.97
C ARG A 22 -2.28 -22.80 22.57
N ILE A 23 -1.43 -23.38 23.40
CA ILE A 23 -1.71 -24.62 24.11
C ILE A 23 -1.79 -24.29 25.60
N LEU A 24 -2.88 -24.70 26.25
CA LEU A 24 -3.08 -24.54 27.68
C LEU A 24 -2.91 -25.90 28.37
N PHE A 25 -2.04 -25.93 29.35
CA PHE A 25 -1.84 -27.05 30.27
C PHE A 25 -2.53 -26.71 31.60
N GLN A 26 -3.66 -27.34 31.87
CA GLN A 26 -4.42 -27.15 33.11
C GLN A 26 -4.23 -28.35 34.03
N PRO A 27 -3.68 -28.19 35.24
CA PRO A 27 -3.53 -29.30 36.17
C PRO A 27 -4.90 -29.83 36.61
N ILE A 28 -5.13 -31.14 36.50
CA ILE A 28 -6.41 -31.79 36.84
C ILE A 28 -6.54 -32.02 38.34
N SER A 29 -5.42 -32.28 39.00
CA SER A 29 -5.35 -32.49 40.44
C SER A 29 -4.60 -31.33 41.07
N GLU A 30 -5.21 -30.69 42.08
CA GLU A 30 -4.52 -29.87 43.07
C GLU A 30 -3.67 -30.75 44.00
N GLY A 31 -2.89 -31.66 43.43
CA GLY A 31 -1.92 -32.45 44.15
C GLY A 31 -0.89 -31.51 44.75
N VAL A 32 -1.05 -31.21 46.04
CA VAL A 32 -0.08 -30.47 46.85
C VAL A 32 1.21 -31.29 46.82
N SER A 33 2.18 -30.86 46.00
CA SER A 33 3.49 -31.50 45.98
C SER A 33 4.40 -30.77 46.96
N VAL A 34 5.00 -31.52 47.88
CA VAL A 34 5.99 -30.98 48.82
C VAL A 34 7.37 -31.29 48.27
N SER A 35 8.15 -30.25 47.97
CA SER A 35 9.53 -30.39 47.49
C SER A 35 10.42 -29.45 48.30
N GLY A 36 11.40 -30.02 49.03
CA GLY A 36 12.33 -29.23 49.85
C GLY A 36 11.68 -28.44 51.00
N GLY A 37 10.57 -28.94 51.55
CA GLY A 37 9.84 -28.28 52.65
C GLY A 37 8.87 -27.17 52.21
N SER A 38 8.74 -26.90 50.90
CA SER A 38 7.76 -25.96 50.36
C SER A 38 6.64 -26.70 49.62
N VAL A 39 5.41 -26.22 49.82
CA VAL A 39 4.22 -26.65 49.06
C VAL A 39 4.21 -25.93 47.71
N ILE A 40 4.22 -26.69 46.62
CA ILE A 40 4.11 -26.14 45.27
C ILE A 40 2.77 -26.60 44.70
N LEU A 41 1.90 -25.63 44.40
CA LEU A 41 0.67 -25.86 43.65
C LEU A 41 0.97 -25.71 42.15
N PRO A 42 0.67 -26.73 41.32
CA PRO A 42 0.77 -26.61 39.87
C PRO A 42 -0.12 -25.45 39.40
N LYS A 43 0.47 -24.50 38.65
CA LYS A 43 -0.30 -23.42 38.03
C LYS A 43 -0.58 -23.76 36.56
N PRO A 44 -1.72 -23.32 36.00
CA PRO A 44 -1.95 -23.42 34.56
C PRO A 44 -0.83 -22.75 33.78
N LEU A 45 -0.42 -23.38 32.68
CA LEU A 45 0.68 -22.91 31.84
C LEU A 45 0.22 -22.80 30.40
N SER A 46 0.54 -21.69 29.74
CA SER A 46 0.23 -21.48 28.33
C SER A 46 1.53 -21.38 27.54
N VAL A 47 1.62 -22.12 26.44
CA VAL A 47 2.73 -22.05 25.48
C VAL A 47 2.16 -21.72 24.09
N THR A 48 3.00 -21.16 23.25
CA THR A 48 2.66 -20.80 21.87
C THR A 48 3.63 -21.50 20.93
N THR A 49 3.11 -22.07 19.84
CA THR A 49 3.92 -22.73 18.81
C THR A 49 4.66 -21.71 17.95
N ASP A 50 5.78 -22.14 17.35
CA ASP A 50 6.51 -21.37 16.35
C ASP A 50 5.97 -21.58 14.93
N ALA A 51 6.67 -21.05 13.92
CA ALA A 51 6.27 -21.14 12.52
C ALA A 51 6.25 -22.57 11.96
N HIS A 52 6.90 -23.52 12.63
CA HIS A 52 6.89 -24.95 12.29
C HIS A 52 5.85 -25.72 13.09
N GLY A 53 5.04 -25.04 13.91
CA GLY A 53 4.05 -25.67 14.78
C GLY A 53 4.67 -26.32 16.02
N ASP A 54 5.97 -26.13 16.25
CA ASP A 54 6.69 -26.76 17.35
C ASP A 54 6.55 -25.96 18.65
N PHE A 55 6.54 -26.66 19.78
CA PHE A 55 6.61 -26.03 21.11
C PHE A 55 7.51 -26.84 22.05
N SER A 56 8.07 -26.13 23.03
CA SER A 56 8.83 -26.72 24.14
C SER A 56 8.49 -25.99 25.43
N VAL A 57 8.18 -26.74 26.48
CA VAL A 57 7.73 -26.20 27.75
C VAL A 57 8.31 -26.98 28.92
N ASN A 58 8.80 -26.27 29.93
CA ASN A 58 9.26 -26.86 31.18
C ASN A 58 8.06 -26.98 32.12
N ILE A 59 7.60 -28.21 32.34
CA ILE A 59 6.41 -28.50 33.14
C ILE A 59 6.76 -29.46 34.29
N VAL A 60 6.07 -29.26 35.39
CA VAL A 60 6.19 -30.08 36.59
C VAL A 60 5.54 -31.44 36.35
N THR A 61 6.13 -32.52 36.86
CA THR A 61 5.51 -33.85 36.85
C THR A 61 4.11 -33.84 37.46
N GLY A 62 3.13 -34.42 36.76
CA GLY A 62 1.75 -34.42 37.21
C GLY A 62 0.76 -34.79 36.10
N VAL A 63 -0.52 -34.68 36.40
CA VAL A 63 -1.60 -34.94 35.44
C VAL A 63 -2.20 -33.61 34.99
N TYR A 64 -2.21 -33.38 33.68
CA TYR A 64 -2.70 -32.15 33.07
C TYR A 64 -3.75 -32.46 32.01
N GLU A 65 -4.72 -31.57 31.91
CA GLU A 65 -5.63 -31.44 30.79
C GLU A 65 -5.01 -30.45 29.80
N VAL A 66 -4.76 -30.91 28.59
CA VAL A 66 -4.13 -30.16 27.52
C VAL A 66 -5.19 -29.77 26.52
N ALA A 67 -5.41 -28.47 26.36
CA ALA A 67 -6.39 -27.92 25.42
C ALA A 67 -5.70 -26.93 24.47
N PRO A 68 -5.73 -27.17 23.14
CA PRO A 68 -5.32 -26.16 22.18
C PRO A 68 -6.41 -25.09 22.10
N ILE A 69 -6.03 -23.86 22.43
CA ILE A 69 -6.85 -22.66 22.24
C ILE A 69 -6.61 -22.22 20.79
N SER A 70 -7.30 -22.86 19.85
CA SER A 70 -7.33 -22.41 18.45
C SER A 70 -8.50 -21.46 18.21
N VAL A 71 -8.34 -20.53 17.26
CA VAL A 71 -9.40 -19.63 16.83
C VAL A 71 -10.32 -20.40 15.86
N GLY A 72 -11.41 -20.98 16.37
CA GLY A 72 -12.51 -21.47 15.53
C GLY A 72 -12.76 -22.98 15.52
N ALA A 73 -11.91 -23.81 16.13
CA ALA A 73 -12.17 -25.23 16.32
C ALA A 73 -12.21 -25.61 17.81
N SER A 74 -13.32 -26.22 18.24
CA SER A 74 -13.46 -26.82 19.56
C SER A 74 -12.75 -28.18 19.54
N VAL A 75 -11.51 -28.22 20.04
CA VAL A 75 -10.77 -29.46 20.20
C VAL A 75 -11.06 -30.01 21.59
N GLN A 76 -11.40 -31.31 21.68
CA GLN A 76 -11.60 -31.95 22.97
C GLN A 76 -10.29 -31.93 23.78
N PRO A 77 -10.30 -31.49 25.05
CA PRO A 77 -9.11 -31.55 25.89
C PRO A 77 -8.62 -32.98 26.08
N ILE A 78 -7.29 -33.15 26.12
CA ILE A 78 -6.65 -34.46 26.28
C ILE A 78 -5.98 -34.52 27.65
N VAL A 79 -6.20 -35.62 28.38
CA VAL A 79 -5.53 -35.86 29.66
C VAL A 79 -4.15 -36.48 29.43
N VAL A 80 -3.12 -35.86 29.99
CA VAL A 80 -1.72 -36.26 29.82
C VAL A 80 -1.06 -36.41 31.19
N THR A 81 -0.36 -37.53 31.38
CA THR A 81 0.48 -37.76 32.57
C THR A 81 1.93 -37.45 32.24
N VAL A 82 2.49 -36.41 32.85
CA VAL A 82 3.89 -36.00 32.65
C VAL A 82 4.78 -36.81 33.61
N PRO A 83 5.69 -37.66 33.10
CA PRO A 83 6.56 -38.50 33.92
C PRO A 83 7.74 -37.71 34.51
N ALA A 84 8.33 -38.26 35.58
CA ALA A 84 9.50 -37.70 36.28
C ALA A 84 10.83 -37.97 35.56
N VAL A 85 10.92 -37.51 34.31
CA VAL A 85 12.09 -37.62 33.44
C VAL A 85 12.57 -36.23 33.01
N ALA A 86 13.78 -36.14 32.45
CA ALA A 86 14.34 -34.85 32.01
C ALA A 86 13.60 -34.26 30.79
N SER A 87 13.14 -35.12 29.88
CA SER A 87 12.43 -34.71 28.66
C SER A 87 11.39 -35.73 28.23
N ALA A 88 10.26 -35.27 27.71
CA ALA A 88 9.21 -36.11 27.13
C ALA A 88 8.64 -35.47 25.85
N ASN A 89 8.12 -36.29 24.94
CA ASN A 89 7.39 -35.83 23.77
C ASN A 89 5.89 -36.03 24.01
N LEU A 90 5.08 -34.98 23.82
CA LEU A 90 3.63 -35.01 24.02
C LEU A 90 2.97 -36.11 23.18
N ALA A 91 3.39 -36.29 21.92
CA ALA A 91 2.86 -37.33 21.03
C ALA A 91 3.05 -38.74 21.63
N ALA A 92 4.21 -38.99 22.21
CA ALA A 92 4.49 -40.26 22.88
C ALA A 92 3.64 -40.46 24.15
N LEU A 93 3.35 -39.38 24.88
CA LEU A 93 2.52 -39.44 26.09
C LEU A 93 1.04 -39.67 25.80
N ILE A 94 0.52 -39.14 24.69
CA ILE A 94 -0.88 -39.37 24.26
C ILE A 94 -1.06 -40.67 23.49
N GLY A 95 0.01 -41.46 23.32
CA GLY A 95 -0.03 -42.69 22.52
C GLY A 95 -0.30 -42.43 21.03
N ALA A 96 -0.03 -41.22 20.55
CA ALA A 96 -0.05 -40.97 19.11
C ALA A 96 1.06 -41.80 18.50
N ALA A 97 0.70 -42.69 17.58
CA ALA A 97 1.69 -43.40 16.78
C ALA A 97 2.59 -42.36 16.12
N SER A 98 3.91 -42.50 16.30
CA SER A 98 4.86 -41.73 15.51
C SER A 98 4.46 -41.89 14.03
N PRO A 99 4.44 -40.81 13.24
CA PRO A 99 4.25 -40.94 11.80
C PRO A 99 5.21 -42.01 11.29
N PRO A 100 4.77 -42.92 10.41
CA PRO A 100 5.69 -43.87 9.81
C PRO A 100 6.85 -43.09 9.21
N GLU A 101 8.08 -43.47 9.55
CA GLU A 101 9.24 -42.86 8.90
C GLU A 101 9.13 -43.13 7.40
N LEU A 102 9.21 -42.06 6.61
CA LEU A 102 9.20 -42.19 5.16
C LEU A 102 10.43 -43.00 4.75
N SER A 103 10.23 -44.01 3.92
CA SER A 103 11.35 -44.68 3.26
C SER A 103 12.13 -43.66 2.42
N LEU A 104 13.41 -43.96 2.12
CA LEU A 104 14.22 -43.09 1.25
C LEU A 104 13.55 -42.78 -0.10
N ALA A 105 12.76 -43.71 -0.62
CA ALA A 105 12.00 -43.52 -1.86
C ALA A 105 10.83 -42.54 -1.68
N GLU A 106 10.11 -42.61 -0.56
CA GLU A 106 9.01 -41.70 -0.25
C GLU A 106 9.52 -40.29 0.10
N GLN A 107 10.65 -40.19 0.82
CA GLN A 107 11.31 -38.91 1.07
C GLN A 107 11.75 -38.25 -0.24
N ALA A 108 12.39 -39.00 -1.15
CA ALA A 108 12.78 -38.46 -2.46
C ALA A 108 11.57 -38.02 -3.31
N ALA A 109 10.44 -38.74 -3.22
CA ALA A 109 9.21 -38.34 -3.89
C ALA A 109 8.63 -37.05 -3.29
N PHE A 110 8.62 -36.92 -1.96
CA PHE A 110 8.19 -35.71 -1.27
C PHE A 110 9.07 -34.51 -1.63
N ASP A 111 10.40 -34.68 -1.61
CA ASP A 111 11.36 -33.65 -1.98
C ASP A 111 11.17 -33.23 -3.45
N SER A 112 10.88 -34.16 -4.35
CA SER A 112 10.57 -33.87 -5.75
C SER A 112 9.29 -33.05 -5.92
N VAL A 113 8.25 -33.33 -5.12
CA VAL A 113 7.00 -32.55 -5.14
C VAL A 113 7.26 -31.14 -4.60
N GLN A 114 7.98 -31.00 -3.49
CA GLN A 114 8.37 -29.69 -2.97
C GLN A 114 9.17 -28.88 -3.99
N ALA A 115 10.16 -29.49 -4.65
CA ALA A 115 10.95 -28.83 -5.68
C ALA A 115 10.07 -28.36 -6.85
N SER A 116 9.08 -29.16 -7.26
CA SER A 116 8.11 -28.78 -8.28
C SER A 116 7.25 -27.59 -7.85
N ILE A 117 6.78 -27.55 -6.60
CA ILE A 117 5.99 -26.44 -6.08
C ILE A 117 6.81 -25.15 -6.06
N VAL A 118 8.05 -25.21 -5.58
CA VAL A 118 8.97 -24.07 -5.57
C VAL A 118 9.23 -23.57 -7.00
N SER A 119 9.42 -24.47 -7.97
CA SER A 119 9.60 -24.10 -9.37
C SER A 119 8.37 -23.39 -9.97
N VAL A 120 7.16 -23.83 -9.62
CA VAL A 120 5.91 -23.18 -10.07
C VAL A 120 5.77 -21.78 -9.45
N GLY A 121 6.10 -21.63 -8.16
CA GLY A 121 6.14 -20.32 -7.49
C GLY A 121 7.10 -19.35 -8.19
N ALA A 122 8.32 -19.78 -8.48
CA ALA A 122 9.31 -18.96 -9.18
C ALA A 122 8.85 -18.54 -10.60
N ALA A 123 8.14 -19.43 -11.31
CA ALA A 123 7.57 -19.09 -12.62
C ALA A 123 6.45 -18.05 -12.53
N ALA A 124 5.60 -18.13 -11.49
CA ALA A 124 4.54 -17.14 -11.25
C ALA A 124 5.11 -15.77 -10.87
N ASP A 125 6.18 -15.74 -10.06
CA ASP A 125 6.89 -14.50 -9.70
C ASP A 125 7.52 -13.86 -10.93
N ALA A 126 8.14 -14.66 -11.81
CA ALA A 126 8.70 -14.17 -13.07
C ALA A 126 7.62 -13.54 -13.97
N LEU A 127 6.47 -14.21 -14.12
CA LEU A 127 5.34 -13.68 -14.90
C LEU A 127 4.81 -12.36 -14.33
N THR A 128 4.72 -12.26 -13.00
CA THR A 128 4.27 -11.03 -12.32
C THR A 128 5.27 -9.89 -12.54
N SER A 129 6.57 -10.20 -12.51
CA SER A 129 7.64 -9.24 -12.80
C SER A 129 7.58 -8.72 -14.25
N GLU A 130 7.35 -9.60 -15.23
CA GLU A 130 7.16 -9.21 -16.64
C GLU A 130 5.96 -8.28 -16.83
N GLN A 131 4.82 -8.57 -16.18
CA GLN A 131 3.63 -7.71 -16.23
C GLN A 131 3.89 -6.33 -15.59
N GLY A 132 4.63 -6.29 -14.49
CA GLY A 132 5.05 -5.04 -13.85
C GLY A 132 5.96 -4.20 -14.74
N ALA A 133 6.89 -4.84 -15.45
CA ALA A 133 7.78 -4.17 -16.40
C ALA A 133 7.00 -3.62 -17.61
N ALA A 134 6.07 -4.38 -18.16
CA ALA A 134 5.23 -3.95 -19.29
C ALA A 134 4.35 -2.74 -18.90
N THR A 135 3.76 -2.76 -17.71
CA THR A 135 2.96 -1.65 -17.19
C THR A 135 3.81 -0.39 -17.02
N SER A 136 5.01 -0.53 -16.45
CA SER A 136 5.95 0.58 -16.25
C SER A 136 6.40 1.20 -17.58
N ALA A 137 6.67 0.36 -18.60
CA ALA A 137 6.99 0.84 -19.95
C ALA A 137 5.82 1.60 -20.58
N GLY A 138 4.59 1.13 -20.40
CA GLY A 138 3.38 1.82 -20.86
C GLY A 138 3.20 3.19 -20.21
N SER A 139 3.41 3.31 -18.89
CA SER A 139 3.37 4.58 -18.18
C SER A 139 4.46 5.55 -18.66
N ALA A 140 5.68 5.07 -18.89
CA ALA A 140 6.77 5.90 -19.39
C ALA A 140 6.48 6.48 -20.79
N GLU A 141 5.85 5.70 -21.68
CA GLU A 141 5.44 6.20 -22.99
C GLU A 141 4.28 7.21 -22.88
N ALA A 142 3.32 6.99 -21.99
CA ALA A 142 2.26 7.95 -21.72
C ALA A 142 2.81 9.30 -21.21
N ASP A 143 3.77 9.27 -20.28
CA ASP A 143 4.45 10.46 -19.77
C ASP A 143 5.24 11.18 -20.88
N ARG A 144 5.89 10.42 -21.77
CA ARG A 144 6.59 10.98 -22.93
C ARG A 144 5.64 11.73 -23.87
N LEU A 145 4.48 11.15 -24.16
CA LEU A 145 3.45 11.77 -25.01
C LEU A 145 2.84 13.01 -24.35
N LEU A 146 2.55 12.97 -23.05
CA LEU A 146 2.08 14.13 -22.28
C LEU A 146 3.12 15.26 -22.29
N ALA A 147 4.40 14.94 -22.07
CA ALA A 147 5.48 15.92 -22.13
C ALA A 147 5.63 16.53 -23.54
N GLN A 148 5.45 15.73 -24.60
CA GLN A 148 5.46 16.22 -25.97
C GLN A 148 4.27 17.15 -26.25
N ALA A 149 3.06 16.79 -25.81
CA ALA A 149 1.89 17.64 -25.94
C ALA A 149 2.05 18.98 -25.20
N ALA A 150 2.62 18.96 -23.99
CA ALA A 150 2.91 20.17 -23.23
C ALA A 150 3.92 21.09 -23.94
N ARG A 151 4.95 20.53 -24.61
CA ARG A 151 5.90 21.30 -25.41
C ARG A 151 5.24 21.97 -26.61
N VAL A 152 4.38 21.25 -27.33
CA VAL A 152 3.63 21.81 -28.47
C VAL A 152 2.74 22.95 -27.99
N GLY A 153 1.96 22.73 -26.91
CA GLY A 153 1.12 23.78 -26.34
C GLY A 153 1.90 25.01 -25.87
N ALA A 154 3.13 24.84 -25.36
CA ALA A 154 3.99 25.97 -25.00
C ALA A 154 4.46 26.78 -26.22
N VAL A 155 4.79 26.11 -27.34
CA VAL A 155 5.16 26.78 -28.60
C VAL A 155 3.97 27.54 -29.18
N ASP A 156 2.78 26.93 -29.17
CA ASP A 156 1.56 27.58 -29.65
C ASP A 156 1.22 28.83 -28.81
N ALA A 157 1.34 28.73 -27.49
CA ALA A 157 1.14 29.86 -26.58
C ALA A 157 2.16 30.98 -26.80
N GLN A 158 3.43 30.65 -27.02
CA GLN A 158 4.46 31.64 -27.35
C GLN A 158 4.15 32.35 -28.67
N THR A 159 3.80 31.58 -29.71
CA THR A 159 3.45 32.13 -31.03
C THR A 159 2.25 33.06 -30.95
N GLY A 160 1.21 32.67 -30.19
CA GLY A 160 0.05 33.54 -29.94
C GLY A 160 0.39 34.82 -29.18
N SER A 161 1.33 34.75 -28.23
CA SER A 161 1.81 35.93 -27.50
C SER A 161 2.66 36.86 -28.37
N GLU A 162 3.46 36.32 -29.29
CA GLU A 162 4.23 37.12 -30.25
C GLU A 162 3.30 37.83 -31.23
N ALA A 163 2.30 37.14 -31.79
CA ALA A 163 1.29 37.75 -32.64
C ALA A 163 0.50 38.86 -31.93
N ALA A 164 0.06 38.63 -30.69
CA ALA A 164 -0.64 39.66 -29.92
C ALA A 164 0.23 40.87 -29.60
N ARG A 165 1.56 40.69 -29.46
CA ARG A 165 2.50 41.78 -29.28
C ARG A 165 2.70 42.58 -30.56
N ASP A 166 2.83 41.90 -31.70
CA ASP A 166 2.94 42.55 -33.01
C ASP A 166 1.66 43.35 -33.31
N ASP A 167 0.48 42.77 -33.09
CA ASP A 167 -0.81 43.47 -33.23
C ASP A 167 -0.89 44.73 -32.34
N ALA A 168 -0.35 44.67 -31.12
CA ALA A 168 -0.31 45.82 -30.22
C ALA A 168 0.64 46.92 -30.72
N VAL A 169 1.78 46.55 -31.32
CA VAL A 169 2.70 47.51 -31.94
C VAL A 169 2.05 48.15 -33.15
N ASP A 170 1.43 47.36 -34.04
CA ASP A 170 0.71 47.86 -35.21
C ASP A 170 -0.43 48.81 -34.81
N ALA A 171 -1.18 48.49 -33.76
CA ALA A 171 -2.22 49.36 -33.21
C ALA A 171 -1.65 50.67 -32.65
N CYS A 172 -0.52 50.63 -31.95
CA CYS A 172 0.18 51.83 -31.47
C CYS A 172 0.67 52.70 -32.64
N ASP A 173 1.31 52.11 -33.65
CA ASP A 173 1.79 52.81 -34.84
C ASP A 173 0.63 53.45 -35.61
N GLN A 174 -0.52 52.78 -35.69
CA GLN A 174 -1.72 53.33 -36.30
C GLN A 174 -2.28 54.53 -35.52
N ILE A 175 -2.25 54.48 -34.18
CA ILE A 175 -2.70 55.59 -33.31
C ILE A 175 -1.73 56.78 -33.39
N GLU A 176 -0.42 56.54 -33.38
CA GLU A 176 0.60 57.59 -33.48
C GLU A 176 0.65 58.20 -34.89
N GLY A 177 0.49 57.37 -35.93
CA GLY A 177 0.38 57.81 -37.32
C GLY A 177 -0.88 58.62 -37.58
N ASN A 178 -2.02 58.22 -37.01
CA ASN A 178 -3.26 59.00 -36.99
C ASN A 178 -3.26 59.97 -35.80
N SER A 179 -2.28 60.85 -35.78
CA SER A 179 -2.20 61.92 -34.80
C SER A 179 -3.52 62.72 -34.77
N VAL A 180 -4.18 62.71 -33.61
CA VAL A 180 -5.35 63.56 -33.34
C VAL A 180 -4.82 64.93 -32.98
N TRP A 181 -4.97 65.90 -33.87
CA TRP A 181 -4.57 67.28 -33.65
C TRP A 181 -5.79 68.09 -33.22
N TYR A 182 -5.71 68.73 -32.06
CA TYR A 182 -6.66 69.76 -31.67
C TYR A 182 -6.28 71.05 -32.38
N LEU A 183 -7.10 71.49 -33.35
CA LEU A 183 -6.74 72.58 -34.25
C LEU A 183 -7.21 73.94 -33.75
N ALA A 184 -8.43 74.03 -33.17
CA ALA A 184 -8.94 75.24 -32.54
C ALA A 184 -10.23 74.97 -31.71
N ASP A 185 -10.38 75.76 -30.64
CA ASP A 185 -11.63 76.00 -29.91
C ASP A 185 -12.08 77.43 -30.27
N ASP A 186 -13.22 77.59 -30.93
CA ASP A 186 -13.89 78.90 -31.00
C ASP A 186 -15.24 78.85 -30.29
N ALA A 187 -15.83 80.01 -30.04
CA ALA A 187 -17.02 80.11 -29.19
C ALA A 187 -18.23 79.31 -29.73
N ASP A 188 -18.21 78.89 -31.00
CA ASP A 188 -19.36 78.30 -31.70
C ASP A 188 -19.03 76.93 -32.36
N SER A 189 -17.77 76.48 -32.36
CA SER A 189 -17.35 75.22 -33.00
C SER A 189 -16.07 74.61 -32.41
N VAL A 190 -15.96 73.28 -32.55
CA VAL A 190 -14.71 72.55 -32.25
C VAL A 190 -14.23 71.87 -33.52
N THR A 191 -12.96 72.10 -33.87
CA THR A 191 -12.31 71.43 -35.02
C THR A 191 -11.28 70.43 -34.54
N LEU A 192 -11.50 69.15 -34.85
CA LEU A 192 -10.54 68.08 -34.62
C LEU A 192 -10.00 67.55 -35.95
N GLY A 193 -8.67 67.42 -36.04
CA GLY A 193 -8.02 66.69 -37.12
C GLY A 193 -7.69 65.27 -36.67
N VAL A 194 -7.99 64.26 -37.49
CA VAL A 194 -7.59 62.85 -37.28
C VAL A 194 -6.95 62.35 -38.56
N GLY A 195 -5.62 62.18 -38.56
CA GLY A 195 -4.87 61.88 -39.79
C GLY A 195 -5.08 62.95 -40.88
N ASP A 196 -5.44 62.54 -42.09
CA ASP A 196 -5.73 63.44 -43.23
C ASP A 196 -7.18 63.96 -43.26
N GLN A 197 -8.00 63.65 -42.25
CA GLN A 197 -9.40 64.07 -42.17
C GLN A 197 -9.59 65.20 -41.16
N VAL A 198 -10.38 66.21 -41.55
CA VAL A 198 -10.81 67.30 -40.67
C VAL A 198 -12.28 67.10 -40.34
N ILE A 199 -12.59 66.97 -39.05
CA ILE A 199 -13.96 66.87 -38.55
C ILE A 199 -14.31 68.21 -37.88
N VAL A 200 -15.29 68.90 -38.46
CA VAL A 200 -15.83 70.16 -37.93
C VAL A 200 -17.20 69.86 -37.33
N ALA A 201 -17.35 70.15 -36.04
CA ALA A 201 -18.65 70.08 -35.37
C ALA A 201 -19.11 71.48 -34.99
N GLU A 202 -20.21 71.93 -35.60
CA GLU A 202 -20.85 73.19 -35.27
C GLU A 202 -21.91 72.95 -34.17
N ALA A 203 -21.82 73.71 -33.08
CA ALA A 203 -22.80 73.64 -32.01
C ALA A 203 -23.90 74.68 -32.22
N SER A 204 -25.15 74.24 -32.12
CA SER A 204 -26.30 75.15 -32.07
C SER A 204 -26.72 75.51 -30.64
N GLY A 205 -25.86 75.25 -29.64
CA GLY A 205 -26.15 75.45 -28.21
C GLY A 205 -24.89 75.61 -27.35
N PRO A 206 -25.03 75.93 -26.04
CA PRO A 206 -23.96 76.50 -25.21
C PRO A 206 -22.76 75.59 -24.91
N TYR A 207 -22.80 74.32 -25.33
CA TYR A 207 -21.67 73.39 -25.23
C TYR A 207 -21.67 72.46 -26.46
N PRO A 208 -20.69 72.58 -27.39
CA PRO A 208 -20.43 71.57 -28.40
C PRO A 208 -20.05 70.24 -27.72
N SER A 209 -20.70 69.14 -28.07
CA SER A 209 -20.20 67.80 -27.74
C SER A 209 -19.93 67.02 -29.02
N VAL A 210 -18.69 66.55 -29.18
CA VAL A 210 -18.27 65.68 -30.28
C VAL A 210 -18.23 64.26 -29.77
N THR A 211 -19.15 63.40 -30.23
CA THR A 211 -19.09 61.97 -29.97
C THR A 211 -18.25 61.31 -31.06
N LEU A 212 -17.02 60.92 -30.74
CA LEU A 212 -16.17 60.14 -31.63
C LEU A 212 -16.65 58.69 -31.64
N ALA A 213 -17.35 58.28 -32.69
CA ALA A 213 -17.64 56.88 -32.97
C ALA A 213 -16.48 56.28 -33.76
N PHE A 214 -15.60 55.54 -33.08
CA PHE A 214 -14.59 54.73 -33.76
C PHE A 214 -15.30 53.53 -34.39
N LEU A 215 -15.41 53.51 -35.72
CA LEU A 215 -15.83 52.31 -36.44
C LEU A 215 -14.67 51.31 -36.41
N THR A 216 -14.81 50.27 -35.59
CA THR A 216 -13.94 49.08 -35.60
C THR A 216 -14.16 48.24 -36.85
#